data_AF-A0A7Y2P806-F1
#
_entry.id   AF-A0A7Y2P806-F1
#
_cell.length_a   1.000
_cell.length_b   1.000
_cell.length_c   1.000
_cell.angle_alpha   90.00
_cell.angle_beta   90.00
_cell.angle_gamma   90.00
#
_symmetry.space_group_name_H-M   'P 1'
#
loop_
_entity.id
_entity.type
_entity.pdbx_description
1 polymer ?
#
loop_
_entity_poly.entity_id
_entity_poly.type
_entity_poly.pdbx_seq_one_letter_code
_entity_poly.pdbx_strand_id
1 'polypeptide(L)'
;RGISEAEDRKVAAALRKDPKNRAENVMIVDLLRNDLGRLCRPGSIRVRRLFEVQRYRTLMQMVSTVSGVLTQRQNPLSLFRSLFPCGSVTGAPKISAMRILNKLEEEPRGIYTGAIGAMFPGGDMAFSVAIRTITVRGGLAETGAGGGIVWDSTPAEEFREARQKAQFLLQPPLDFHLVETFLLSPDGTFRFLAHHLRRLAASARYYGFRYRRETVLSTLEHAAGECGQSGRGRRKVRLLLGKGGNVSLETSPLAGPKADGETTPLQMTLSDVAVFSRDPFVHHKTTNRAWRDTELGKAREAGFDEVLFLNERGELTEGAITNVFLEISGRLYTPPPSSGLLKGVFRRHLLRDRSLRVSERVLFPEDL
;
A
#
# COMPACT_ATOMS: atom_id res chain seq x y z
N ARG A 1 1.78 -5.08 -6.54
CA ARG A 1 1.02 -5.15 -5.26
C ARG A 1 -0.45 -5.41 -5.60
N GLY A 2 -1.23 -5.95 -4.67
CA GLY A 2 -2.69 -5.98 -4.79
C GLY A 2 -3.31 -4.65 -4.35
N ILE A 3 -4.60 -4.44 -4.59
CA ILE A 3 -5.33 -3.24 -4.12
C ILE A 3 -5.82 -3.37 -2.68
N SER A 4 -5.62 -4.54 -2.08
CA SER A 4 -5.99 -4.83 -0.70
C SER A 4 -4.98 -5.76 -0.06
N GLU A 5 -5.01 -5.86 1.27
CA GLU A 5 -4.16 -6.80 1.99
C GLU A 5 -4.40 -8.26 1.57
N ALA A 6 -5.66 -8.63 1.30
CA ALA A 6 -5.99 -9.99 0.87
C ALA A 6 -5.33 -10.33 -0.47
N GLU A 7 -5.35 -9.39 -1.41
CA GLU A 7 -4.67 -9.56 -2.70
C GLU A 7 -3.15 -9.53 -2.56
N ASP A 8 -2.61 -8.65 -1.72
CA ASP A 8 -1.17 -8.65 -1.41
C ASP A 8 -0.71 -10.02 -0.90
N ARG A 9 -1.49 -10.68 -0.04
CA ARG A 9 -1.20 -12.04 0.42
C ARG A 9 -1.22 -13.05 -0.73
N LYS A 10 -2.18 -12.94 -1.66
CA LYS A 10 -2.24 -13.81 -2.86
C LYS A 10 -1.01 -13.60 -3.74
N VAL A 11 -0.66 -12.35 -4.04
CA VAL A 11 0.54 -11.98 -4.83
C VAL A 11 1.80 -12.49 -4.15
N ALA A 12 1.94 -12.31 -2.83
CA ALA A 12 3.08 -12.80 -2.09
C ALA A 12 3.17 -14.33 -2.07
N ALA A 13 2.05 -15.03 -1.93
CA ALA A 13 2.00 -16.49 -1.97
C ALA A 13 2.35 -17.05 -3.37
N ALA A 14 1.91 -16.38 -4.43
CA ALA A 14 2.27 -16.70 -5.80
C ALA A 14 3.77 -16.50 -6.03
N LEU A 15 4.31 -15.32 -5.69
CA LEU A 15 5.73 -15.01 -5.83
C LEU A 15 6.61 -15.99 -5.05
N ARG A 16 6.20 -16.39 -3.83
CA ARG A 16 6.94 -17.36 -3.02
C ARG A 16 7.04 -18.74 -3.68
N LYS A 17 6.06 -19.12 -4.50
CA LYS A 17 6.02 -20.42 -5.19
C LYS A 17 6.56 -20.37 -6.61
N ASP A 18 6.86 -19.18 -7.12
CA ASP A 18 7.33 -18.98 -8.49
C ASP A 18 8.69 -19.65 -8.72
N PRO A 19 8.80 -20.60 -9.66
CA PRO A 19 10.02 -21.37 -9.86
C PRO A 19 11.17 -20.52 -10.40
N LYS A 20 10.90 -19.56 -11.30
CA LYS A 20 11.90 -18.66 -11.89
C LYS A 20 12.54 -17.79 -10.81
N ASN A 21 11.72 -17.08 -10.04
CA ASN A 21 12.17 -16.21 -8.96
C ASN A 21 12.95 -17.00 -7.88
N ARG A 22 12.53 -18.23 -7.56
CA ARG A 22 13.28 -19.09 -6.63
C ARG A 22 14.63 -19.51 -7.18
N ALA A 23 14.71 -19.89 -8.45
CA ALA A 23 15.96 -20.28 -9.09
C ALA A 23 16.97 -19.10 -9.10
N GLU A 24 16.52 -17.92 -9.51
CA GLU A 24 17.32 -16.70 -9.47
C GLU A 24 17.78 -16.37 -8.04
N ASN A 25 16.87 -16.46 -7.06
CA ASN A 25 17.21 -16.18 -5.67
C ASN A 25 18.25 -17.16 -5.11
N VAL A 26 18.14 -18.46 -5.40
CA VAL A 26 19.14 -19.48 -5.01
C VAL A 26 20.49 -19.16 -5.61
N MET A 27 20.54 -18.84 -6.90
CA MET A 27 21.79 -18.48 -7.57
C MET A 27 22.49 -17.32 -6.87
N ILE A 28 21.76 -16.27 -6.48
CA ILE A 28 22.31 -15.14 -5.72
C ILE A 28 22.73 -15.55 -4.31
N VAL A 29 21.93 -16.38 -3.62
CA VAL A 29 22.28 -16.91 -2.29
C VAL A 29 23.60 -17.67 -2.35
N ASP A 30 23.80 -18.53 -3.34
CA ASP A 30 25.02 -19.32 -3.49
C ASP A 30 26.22 -18.45 -3.84
N LEU A 31 26.04 -17.43 -4.68
CA LEU A 31 27.09 -16.45 -4.94
C LEU A 31 27.50 -15.68 -3.67
N LEU A 32 26.54 -15.25 -2.85
CA LEU A 32 26.85 -14.59 -1.57
C LEU A 32 27.47 -15.55 -0.54
N ARG A 33 27.08 -16.83 -0.54
CA ARG A 33 27.72 -17.86 0.29
C ARG A 33 29.18 -18.06 -0.10
N ASN A 34 29.49 -18.04 -1.39
CA ASN A 34 30.87 -18.14 -1.89
C ASN A 34 31.69 -16.91 -1.49
N ASP A 35 31.14 -15.70 -1.65
CA ASP A 35 31.81 -14.46 -1.24
C ASP A 35 32.11 -14.46 0.28
N LEU A 36 31.14 -14.87 1.11
CA LEU A 36 31.32 -15.00 2.56
C LEU A 36 32.23 -16.17 2.94
N GLY A 37 32.28 -17.23 2.14
CA GLY A 37 33.11 -18.43 2.37
C GLY A 37 34.60 -18.13 2.48
N ARG A 38 35.06 -17.08 1.79
CA ARG A 38 36.45 -16.61 1.83
C ARG A 38 36.80 -15.84 3.10
N LEU A 39 35.79 -15.37 3.84
CA LEU A 39 35.93 -14.42 4.95
C LEU A 39 35.51 -15.04 6.30
N CYS A 40 34.61 -16.01 6.27
CA CYS A 40 34.00 -16.63 7.43
C CYS A 40 34.64 -17.98 7.79
N ARG A 41 34.53 -18.36 9.07
CA ARG A 41 34.95 -19.67 9.57
C ARG A 41 34.26 -20.78 8.79
N PRO A 42 34.97 -21.85 8.37
CA PRO A 42 34.36 -23.01 7.74
C PRO A 42 33.18 -23.53 8.57
N GLY A 43 32.07 -23.85 7.91
CA GLY A 43 30.85 -24.35 8.57
C GLY A 43 30.01 -23.30 9.32
N SER A 44 30.43 -22.03 9.41
CA SER A 44 29.68 -20.97 10.12
C SER A 44 28.58 -20.31 9.27
N ILE A 45 28.63 -20.46 7.95
CA ILE A 45 27.67 -19.83 7.04
C ILE A 45 26.30 -20.50 7.17
N ARG A 46 25.25 -19.68 7.29
CA ARG A 46 23.85 -20.08 7.46
C ARG A 46 22.95 -19.22 6.59
N VAL A 47 21.91 -19.83 6.05
CA VAL A 47 20.80 -19.14 5.37
C VAL A 47 19.59 -19.19 6.28
N ARG A 48 19.14 -18.04 6.81
CA ARG A 48 18.12 -18.00 7.88
C ARG A 48 16.69 -17.77 7.38
N ARG A 49 16.52 -17.13 6.22
CA ARG A 49 15.21 -16.71 5.70
C ARG A 49 15.13 -16.90 4.19
N LEU A 50 15.26 -18.15 3.72
CA LEU A 50 15.23 -18.45 2.28
C LEU A 50 13.82 -18.20 1.71
N PHE A 51 13.75 -17.42 0.63
CA PHE A 51 12.51 -17.06 -0.09
C PHE A 51 11.47 -16.30 0.77
N GLU A 52 11.93 -15.46 1.69
CA GLU A 52 11.04 -14.54 2.38
C GLU A 52 10.50 -13.52 1.38
N VAL A 53 9.18 -13.30 1.35
CA VAL A 53 8.58 -12.25 0.50
C VAL A 53 8.36 -11.01 1.34
N GLN A 54 9.09 -9.95 1.02
CA GLN A 54 8.96 -8.64 1.65
C GLN A 54 8.14 -7.69 0.81
N ARG A 55 7.41 -6.81 1.52
CA ARG A 55 6.50 -5.83 0.95
C ARG A 55 7.16 -4.47 0.88
N TYR A 56 7.28 -3.92 -0.32
CA TYR A 56 7.71 -2.55 -0.59
C TYR A 56 6.51 -1.71 -1.03
N ARG A 57 6.68 -0.39 -1.11
CA ARG A 57 5.61 0.55 -1.47
C ARG A 57 4.90 0.18 -2.77
N THR A 58 5.66 -0.10 -3.83
CA THR A 58 5.12 -0.36 -5.19
C THR A 58 5.07 -1.86 -5.55
N LEU A 59 5.86 -2.71 -4.88
CA LEU A 59 6.06 -4.12 -5.27
C LEU A 59 6.22 -5.08 -4.08
N MET A 60 6.20 -6.37 -4.39
CA MET A 60 6.65 -7.44 -3.51
C MET A 60 8.02 -7.93 -4.01
N GLN A 61 8.93 -8.28 -3.11
CA GLN A 61 10.26 -8.76 -3.45
C GLN A 61 10.55 -10.05 -2.69
N MET A 62 11.09 -11.05 -3.37
CA MET A 62 11.68 -12.21 -2.71
C MET A 62 13.08 -11.88 -2.22
N VAL A 63 13.36 -12.13 -0.95
CA VAL A 63 14.64 -11.88 -0.30
C VAL A 63 15.10 -13.10 0.48
N SER A 64 16.41 -13.19 0.67
CA SER A 64 17.05 -14.23 1.46
C SER A 64 18.17 -13.65 2.32
N THR A 65 18.30 -14.15 3.55
CA THR A 65 19.34 -13.70 4.49
C THR A 65 20.43 -14.76 4.63
N VAL A 66 21.66 -14.38 4.30
CA VAL A 66 22.88 -15.17 4.50
C VAL A 66 23.73 -14.51 5.59
N SER A 67 24.25 -15.29 6.52
CA SER A 67 25.09 -14.82 7.64
C SER A 67 26.21 -15.81 7.93
N GLY A 68 27.34 -15.34 8.45
CA GLY A 68 28.47 -16.17 8.87
C GLY A 68 29.30 -15.50 9.96
N VAL A 69 30.23 -16.24 10.55
CA VAL A 69 31.14 -15.72 11.60
C VAL A 69 32.50 -15.50 10.97
N LEU A 70 33.04 -14.28 11.06
CA LEU A 70 34.37 -13.97 10.51
C LEU A 70 35.46 -14.88 11.12
N THR A 71 36.42 -15.31 10.30
CA THR A 71 37.54 -16.14 10.75
C THR A 71 38.35 -15.42 11.82
N GLN A 72 38.69 -14.15 11.53
CA GLN A 72 39.39 -13.23 12.42
C GLN A 72 38.87 -11.81 12.19
N ARG A 73 39.17 -10.90 13.12
CA ARG A 73 38.84 -9.48 12.95
C ARG A 73 39.60 -8.95 11.73
N GLN A 74 38.87 -8.50 10.71
CA GLN A 74 39.46 -7.90 9.52
C GLN A 74 39.35 -6.38 9.57
N ASN A 75 40.23 -5.71 8.83
CA ASN A 75 40.09 -4.29 8.55
C ASN A 75 38.74 -4.05 7.83
N PRO A 76 37.88 -3.11 8.30
CA PRO A 76 36.59 -2.83 7.68
C PRO A 76 36.64 -2.53 6.18
N LEU A 77 37.67 -1.81 5.72
CA LEU A 77 37.85 -1.48 4.30
C LEU A 77 38.18 -2.73 3.46
N SER A 78 38.96 -3.66 4.01
CA SER A 78 39.25 -4.95 3.37
C SER A 78 37.98 -5.80 3.24
N LEU A 79 37.16 -5.83 4.30
CA LEU A 79 35.88 -6.54 4.29
C LEU A 79 34.95 -5.97 3.22
N PHE A 80 34.82 -4.64 3.17
CA PHE A 80 34.02 -3.94 2.18
C PHE A 80 34.48 -4.26 0.75
N ARG A 81 35.79 -4.11 0.45
CA ARG A 81 36.37 -4.40 -0.87
C ARG A 81 36.17 -5.86 -1.31
N SER A 82 36.16 -6.80 -0.37
CA SER A 82 35.98 -8.22 -0.67
C SER A 82 34.55 -8.57 -1.07
N LEU A 83 33.56 -7.87 -0.50
CA LEU A 83 32.14 -8.09 -0.76
C LEU A 83 31.60 -7.22 -1.90
N PHE A 84 32.26 -6.10 -2.19
CA PHE A 84 31.84 -5.13 -3.19
C PHE A 84 32.37 -5.49 -4.60
N PRO A 85 31.60 -5.26 -5.68
CA PRO A 85 30.17 -4.92 -5.69
C PRO A 85 29.30 -6.12 -5.33
N CYS A 86 28.07 -5.83 -4.92
CA CYS A 86 27.11 -6.86 -4.54
C CYS A 86 26.81 -7.80 -5.71
N GLY A 87 26.77 -9.09 -5.43
CA GLY A 87 26.48 -10.13 -6.41
C GLY A 87 25.17 -9.95 -7.18
N SER A 88 24.13 -9.50 -6.47
CA SER A 88 22.77 -9.32 -7.01
C SER A 88 22.63 -8.22 -8.06
N VAL A 89 23.62 -7.34 -8.22
CA VAL A 89 23.61 -6.23 -9.18
C VAL A 89 24.68 -6.35 -10.25
N THR A 90 25.42 -7.46 -10.25
CA THR A 90 26.44 -7.78 -11.24
C THR A 90 26.03 -9.02 -12.04
N GLY A 91 26.14 -10.19 -11.43
CA GLY A 91 25.82 -11.49 -12.03
C GLY A 91 26.75 -12.60 -11.53
N ALA A 92 26.53 -13.82 -12.02
CA ALA A 92 27.31 -15.00 -11.69
C ALA A 92 27.85 -15.67 -12.96
N PRO A 93 29.17 -15.88 -13.13
CA PRO A 93 30.28 -15.46 -12.26
C PRO A 93 30.56 -13.95 -12.28
N LYS A 94 30.83 -13.34 -11.11
CA LYS A 94 30.93 -11.88 -10.89
C LYS A 94 31.87 -11.16 -11.88
N ILE A 95 33.10 -11.65 -12.05
CA ILE A 95 34.11 -11.00 -12.92
C ILE A 95 33.68 -11.03 -14.39
N SER A 96 33.13 -12.15 -14.85
CA SER A 96 32.65 -12.28 -16.23
C SER A 96 31.48 -11.34 -16.49
N ALA A 97 30.50 -11.34 -15.58
CA ALA A 97 29.34 -10.46 -15.67
C ALA A 97 29.74 -8.98 -15.73
N MET A 98 30.66 -8.53 -14.86
CA MET A 98 31.16 -7.15 -14.88
C MET A 98 31.86 -6.78 -16.19
N ARG A 99 32.60 -7.71 -16.83
CA ARG A 99 33.21 -7.46 -18.14
C ARG A 99 32.18 -7.32 -19.25
N ILE A 100 31.09 -8.09 -19.19
CA ILE A 100 29.99 -7.99 -20.16
C ILE A 100 29.26 -6.65 -19.96
N LEU A 101 28.93 -6.30 -18.73
CA LEU A 101 28.27 -5.02 -18.41
C LEU A 101 29.08 -3.82 -18.92
N ASN A 102 30.40 -3.81 -18.67
CA ASN A 102 31.28 -2.75 -19.17
C ASN A 102 31.38 -2.66 -20.71
N LYS A 103 30.97 -3.70 -21.44
CA LYS A 103 30.91 -3.68 -22.91
C LYS A 103 29.53 -3.24 -23.44
N LEU A 104 28.47 -3.50 -22.67
CA LEU A 104 27.10 -3.29 -23.10
C LEU A 104 26.52 -1.95 -22.63
N GLU A 105 26.95 -1.44 -21.47
CA GLU A 105 26.46 -0.18 -20.92
C GLU A 105 27.26 0.99 -21.50
N GLU A 106 26.54 2.07 -21.84
CA GLU A 106 27.11 3.24 -22.51
C GLU A 106 27.93 4.14 -21.57
N GLU A 107 27.69 4.04 -20.26
CA GLU A 107 28.28 4.91 -19.26
C GLU A 107 28.59 4.18 -17.94
N PRO A 108 29.55 4.70 -17.13
CA PRO A 108 29.79 4.17 -15.80
C PRO A 108 28.58 4.38 -14.89
N ARG A 109 28.16 3.33 -14.18
CA ARG A 109 26.98 3.38 -13.27
C ARG A 109 27.07 4.38 -12.11
N GLY A 110 28.26 4.88 -11.77
CA GLY A 110 28.44 5.85 -10.69
C GLY A 110 27.90 5.34 -9.34
N ILE A 111 26.93 6.06 -8.75
CA ILE A 111 26.29 5.65 -7.50
C ILE A 111 25.34 4.46 -7.72
N TYR A 112 24.72 4.33 -8.89
CA TYR A 112 23.80 3.23 -9.16
C TYR A 112 24.50 1.87 -9.03
N THR A 113 23.89 0.95 -8.29
CA THR A 113 24.46 -0.37 -7.91
C THR A 113 25.70 -0.32 -7.02
N GLY A 114 26.09 0.88 -6.57
CA GLY A 114 27.12 1.09 -5.54
C GLY A 114 26.62 0.76 -4.14
N ALA A 115 27.18 1.43 -3.12
CA ALA A 115 26.81 1.21 -1.72
C ALA A 115 26.61 2.54 -0.98
N ILE A 116 25.57 2.62 -0.17
CA ILE A 116 25.27 3.75 0.73
C ILE A 116 25.17 3.20 2.14
N GLY A 117 25.91 3.78 3.08
CA GLY A 117 25.95 3.24 4.44
C GLY A 117 26.89 3.99 5.36
N ALA A 118 27.17 3.36 6.50
CA ALA A 118 28.03 3.90 7.53
C ALA A 118 28.92 2.81 8.15
N MET A 119 30.10 3.24 8.61
CA MET A 119 30.99 2.46 9.48
C MET A 119 31.05 3.17 10.84
N PHE A 120 30.92 2.41 11.91
CA PHE A 120 30.86 2.93 13.27
C PHE A 120 32.17 2.63 14.02
N PRO A 121 32.52 3.44 15.04
CA PRO A 121 33.55 3.06 16.00
C PRO A 121 33.28 1.65 16.56
N GLY A 122 34.33 0.85 16.72
CA GLY A 122 34.20 -0.57 17.12
C GLY A 122 34.21 -1.55 15.95
N GLY A 123 33.94 -1.10 14.72
CA GLY A 123 34.07 -1.89 13.49
C GLY A 123 32.75 -2.43 12.93
N ASP A 124 31.62 -2.09 13.56
CA ASP A 124 30.30 -2.36 13.00
C ASP A 124 30.09 -1.52 11.74
N MET A 125 29.46 -2.11 10.73
CA MET A 125 29.20 -1.43 9.47
C MET A 125 27.89 -1.92 8.84
N ALA A 126 27.17 -1.01 8.21
CA ALA A 126 25.92 -1.30 7.52
C ALA A 126 25.89 -0.55 6.20
N PHE A 127 25.73 -1.31 5.11
CA PHE A 127 25.65 -0.77 3.75
C PHE A 127 24.44 -1.35 3.03
N SER A 128 23.71 -0.47 2.36
CA SER A 128 22.66 -0.82 1.40
C SER A 128 23.22 -0.71 -0.01
N VAL A 129 22.80 -1.62 -0.89
CA VAL A 129 23.08 -1.48 -2.32
C VAL A 129 22.29 -0.28 -2.84
N ALA A 130 22.94 0.60 -3.58
CA ALA A 130 22.35 1.83 -4.11
C ALA A 130 21.46 1.55 -5.34
N ILE A 131 20.31 0.93 -5.07
CA ILE A 131 19.23 0.68 -6.02
C ILE A 131 17.98 1.44 -5.56
N ARG A 132 17.13 1.84 -6.51
CA ARG A 132 15.99 2.75 -6.24
C ARG A 132 16.46 4.03 -5.53
N THR A 133 17.57 4.57 -6.00
CA THR A 133 18.23 5.76 -5.48
C THR A 133 18.21 6.82 -6.55
N ILE A 134 17.87 8.06 -6.18
CA ILE A 134 17.95 9.21 -7.07
C ILE A 134 19.27 9.93 -6.77
N THR A 135 20.09 10.13 -7.79
CA THR A 135 21.27 10.99 -7.71
C THR A 135 20.91 12.35 -8.28
N VAL A 136 21.08 13.41 -7.48
CA VAL A 136 20.80 14.78 -7.89
C VAL A 136 22.12 15.54 -7.98
N ARG A 137 22.43 16.08 -9.15
CA ARG A 137 23.64 16.88 -9.39
C ARG A 137 23.35 17.98 -10.42
N GLY A 138 23.67 19.23 -10.08
CA GLY A 138 23.53 20.35 -11.02
C GLY A 138 22.11 20.56 -11.55
N GLY A 139 21.09 20.31 -10.72
CA GLY A 139 19.68 20.43 -11.12
C GLY A 139 19.13 19.24 -11.93
N LEU A 140 19.97 18.26 -12.30
CA LEU A 140 19.56 17.01 -12.93
C LEU A 140 19.35 15.92 -11.88
N ALA A 141 18.28 15.16 -12.03
CA ALA A 141 17.96 14.00 -11.20
C ALA A 141 17.96 12.74 -12.05
N GLU A 142 18.76 11.75 -11.66
CA GLU A 142 18.95 10.51 -12.40
C GLU A 142 18.72 9.29 -11.49
N THR A 143 18.24 8.18 -12.06
CA THR A 143 18.16 6.90 -11.35
C THR A 143 18.36 5.75 -12.33
N GLY A 144 19.09 4.73 -11.91
CA GLY A 144 19.20 3.48 -12.65
C GLY A 144 18.12 2.47 -12.23
N ALA A 145 17.62 1.72 -13.21
CA ALA A 145 16.76 0.56 -12.99
C ALA A 145 17.15 -0.57 -13.93
N GLY A 146 17.15 -1.81 -13.44
CA GLY A 146 17.55 -2.98 -14.20
C GLY A 146 17.09 -4.30 -13.59
N GLY A 147 17.35 -5.38 -14.32
CA GLY A 147 17.01 -6.76 -13.98
C GLY A 147 18.20 -7.69 -14.14
N GLY A 148 18.09 -8.89 -13.57
CA GLY A 148 19.07 -9.95 -13.82
C GLY A 148 18.66 -10.69 -15.08
N ILE A 149 19.55 -10.81 -16.06
CA ILE A 149 19.28 -11.53 -17.30
C ILE A 149 19.67 -13.00 -17.14
N VAL A 150 18.71 -13.89 -17.38
CA VAL A 150 18.91 -15.35 -17.44
C VAL A 150 18.68 -15.85 -18.85
N TRP A 151 18.99 -17.13 -19.10
CA TRP A 151 18.98 -17.70 -20.46
C TRP A 151 17.59 -17.69 -21.13
N ASP A 152 16.52 -17.71 -20.33
CA ASP A 152 15.11 -17.67 -20.76
C ASP A 152 14.47 -16.29 -20.60
N SER A 153 15.25 -15.24 -20.30
CA SER A 153 14.77 -13.86 -20.26
C SER A 153 14.36 -13.36 -21.64
N THR A 154 13.25 -12.62 -21.70
CA THR A 154 12.81 -11.92 -22.92
C THR A 154 12.99 -10.41 -22.78
N PRO A 155 13.45 -9.68 -23.83
CA PRO A 155 13.68 -8.23 -23.74
C PRO A 155 12.47 -7.42 -23.25
N ALA A 156 11.26 -7.81 -23.69
CA ALA A 156 10.03 -7.11 -23.34
C ALA A 156 9.66 -7.26 -21.85
N GLU A 157 9.90 -8.44 -21.25
CA GLU A 157 9.64 -8.67 -19.83
C GLU A 157 10.64 -7.95 -18.95
N GLU A 158 11.93 -8.00 -19.30
CA GLU A 158 13.00 -7.34 -18.54
C GLU A 158 12.85 -5.82 -18.55
N PHE A 159 12.48 -5.23 -19.70
CA PHE A 159 12.18 -3.80 -19.78
C PHE A 159 10.96 -3.43 -18.92
N ARG A 160 9.91 -4.26 -18.93
CA ARG A 160 8.72 -4.05 -18.10
C ARG A 160 9.08 -4.10 -16.60
N GLU A 161 9.92 -5.04 -16.20
CA GLU A 161 10.41 -5.15 -14.83
C GLU A 161 11.24 -3.94 -14.41
N ALA A 162 12.18 -3.49 -15.27
CA ALA A 162 12.97 -2.29 -15.01
C ALA A 162 12.07 -1.06 -14.80
N ARG A 163 11.04 -0.87 -15.64
CA ARG A 163 10.05 0.20 -15.46
C ARG A 163 9.26 0.07 -14.15
N GLN A 164 8.86 -1.15 -13.77
CA GLN A 164 8.17 -1.38 -12.49
C GLN A 164 9.06 -1.03 -11.29
N LYS A 165 10.36 -1.34 -11.36
CA LYS A 165 11.35 -0.98 -10.33
C LYS A 165 11.56 0.54 -10.25
N ALA A 166 11.45 1.26 -11.36
CA ALA A 166 11.55 2.72 -11.43
C ALA A 166 10.25 3.45 -11.06
N GLN A 167 9.11 2.76 -10.95
CA GLN A 167 7.79 3.38 -10.75
C GLN A 167 7.69 4.24 -9.47
N PHE A 168 8.57 4.06 -8.49
CA PHE A 168 8.59 4.89 -7.28
C PHE A 168 8.86 6.37 -7.58
N LEU A 169 9.50 6.71 -8.71
CA LEU A 169 9.71 8.09 -9.16
C LEU A 169 8.39 8.79 -9.50
N LEU A 170 7.48 8.06 -10.14
CA LEU A 170 6.21 8.59 -10.64
C LEU A 170 5.15 8.67 -9.54
N GLN A 171 5.43 8.12 -8.36
CA GLN A 171 4.51 8.07 -7.24
C GLN A 171 5.08 8.90 -6.09
N PRO A 172 4.89 10.24 -6.06
CA PRO A 172 5.36 11.07 -4.97
C PRO A 172 4.85 10.50 -3.64
N PRO A 173 5.64 10.54 -2.55
CA PRO A 173 5.15 10.15 -1.24
C PRO A 173 3.93 11.01 -0.90
N LEU A 174 2.77 10.38 -0.90
CA LEU A 174 1.52 11.04 -0.54
C LEU A 174 1.51 11.17 0.98
N ASP A 175 1.44 12.41 1.46
CA ASP A 175 1.13 12.68 2.85
C ASP A 175 -0.39 12.62 3.02
N PHE A 176 -0.85 11.61 3.76
CA PHE A 176 -2.27 11.39 4.00
C PHE A 176 -2.49 10.69 5.34
N HIS A 177 -3.71 10.81 5.85
CA HIS A 177 -4.16 10.10 7.04
C HIS A 177 -5.16 9.01 6.65
N LEU A 178 -5.18 7.93 7.43
CA LEU A 178 -6.30 6.99 7.39
C LEU A 178 -7.46 7.60 8.17
N VAL A 179 -8.67 7.46 7.64
CA VAL A 179 -9.86 8.14 8.17
C VAL A 179 -10.89 7.10 8.60
N GLU A 180 -11.45 7.29 9.79
CA GLU A 180 -12.69 6.65 10.19
C GLU A 180 -13.71 7.70 10.61
N THR A 181 -14.99 7.36 10.47
CA THR A 181 -16.09 8.23 10.87
C THR A 181 -17.11 7.38 11.58
N PHE A 182 -17.35 7.69 12.85
CA PHE A 182 -18.20 6.95 13.74
C PHE A 182 -19.45 7.76 14.06
N LEU A 183 -20.56 7.05 14.27
CA LEU A 183 -21.71 7.59 14.97
C LEU A 183 -21.53 7.29 16.45
N LEU A 184 -21.41 8.34 17.26
CA LEU A 184 -21.46 8.27 18.71
C LEU A 184 -22.92 8.49 19.16
N SER A 185 -23.46 7.47 19.81
CA SER A 185 -24.79 7.46 20.38
C SER A 185 -24.84 8.24 21.72
N PRO A 186 -26.02 8.72 22.15
CA PRO A 186 -26.16 9.44 23.42
C PRO A 186 -25.78 8.61 24.66
N ASP A 187 -25.79 7.28 24.56
CA ASP A 187 -25.36 6.35 25.62
C ASP A 187 -23.84 6.16 25.67
N GLY A 188 -23.08 6.93 24.89
CA GLY A 188 -21.62 6.84 24.83
C GLY A 188 -21.09 5.72 23.94
N THR A 189 -21.96 4.99 23.22
CA THR A 189 -21.52 3.87 22.38
C THR A 189 -21.24 4.29 20.94
N PHE A 190 -20.23 3.66 20.32
CA PHE A 190 -19.90 3.86 18.92
C PHE A 190 -20.56 2.80 18.04
N ARG A 191 -21.41 3.23 17.09
CA ARG A 191 -22.04 2.31 16.14
C ARG A 191 -20.99 1.60 15.28
N PHE A 192 -21.07 0.27 15.22
CA PHE A 192 -20.17 -0.61 14.46
C PHE A 192 -18.67 -0.48 14.80
N LEU A 193 -18.31 -0.06 16.02
CA LEU A 193 -16.91 0.16 16.44
C LEU A 193 -15.94 -0.94 15.98
N ALA A 194 -16.25 -2.21 16.25
CA ALA A 194 -15.40 -3.35 15.89
C ALA A 194 -15.20 -3.51 14.37
N HIS A 195 -16.14 -3.05 13.53
CA HIS A 195 -16.01 -3.09 12.08
C HIS A 195 -15.10 -1.97 11.57
N HIS A 196 -15.27 -0.75 12.08
CA HIS A 196 -14.41 0.38 11.78
C HIS A 196 -12.96 0.11 12.18
N LEU A 197 -12.71 -0.38 13.40
CA LEU A 197 -11.34 -0.71 13.86
C LEU A 197 -10.66 -1.77 12.98
N ARG A 198 -11.41 -2.77 12.49
CA ARG A 198 -10.87 -3.77 11.57
C ARG A 198 -10.50 -3.17 10.21
N ARG A 199 -11.30 -2.25 9.67
CA ARG A 199 -11.01 -1.57 8.41
C ARG A 199 -9.79 -0.65 8.55
N LEU A 200 -9.72 0.10 9.65
CA LEU A 200 -8.56 0.95 9.97
C LEU A 200 -7.28 0.12 10.09
N ALA A 201 -7.31 -0.98 10.84
CA ALA A 201 -6.17 -1.88 11.00
C ALA A 201 -5.73 -2.55 9.68
N ALA A 202 -6.67 -2.92 8.82
CA ALA A 202 -6.36 -3.47 7.51
C ALA A 202 -5.68 -2.44 6.60
N SER A 203 -6.20 -1.20 6.58
CA SER A 203 -5.62 -0.09 5.82
C SER A 203 -4.24 0.31 6.36
N ALA A 204 -4.08 0.32 7.69
CA ALA A 204 -2.81 0.61 8.33
C ALA A 204 -1.73 -0.40 7.93
N ARG A 205 -2.07 -1.70 7.93
CA ARG A 205 -1.15 -2.74 7.43
C ARG A 205 -0.84 -2.58 5.94
N TYR A 206 -1.84 -2.27 5.11
CA TYR A 206 -1.65 -2.10 3.68
C TYR A 206 -0.75 -0.90 3.32
N TYR A 207 -0.82 0.21 4.05
CA TYR A 207 0.02 1.39 3.79
C TYR A 207 1.26 1.48 4.70
N GLY A 208 1.39 0.59 5.69
CA GLY A 208 2.51 0.61 6.65
C GLY A 208 2.41 1.72 7.70
N PHE A 209 1.19 2.07 8.13
CA PHE A 209 0.96 2.98 9.25
C PHE A 209 1.16 2.22 10.57
N ARG A 210 1.76 2.88 11.56
CA ARG A 210 1.83 2.32 12.92
C ARG A 210 0.43 2.34 13.54
N TYR A 211 -0.17 1.18 13.74
CA TYR A 211 -1.48 1.04 14.36
C TYR A 211 -1.35 0.33 15.71
N ARG A 212 -1.86 0.97 16.77
CA ARG A 212 -2.02 0.41 18.11
C ARG A 212 -3.49 0.48 18.49
N ARG A 213 -4.10 -0.67 18.72
CA ARG A 213 -5.54 -0.76 18.96
C ARG A 213 -5.92 -0.05 20.25
N GLU A 214 -5.08 -0.20 21.27
CA GLU A 214 -5.25 0.35 22.61
C GLU A 214 -5.26 1.87 22.57
N THR A 215 -4.28 2.47 21.88
CA THR A 215 -4.21 3.93 21.68
C THR A 215 -5.46 4.47 20.98
N VAL A 216 -5.92 3.79 19.92
CA VAL A 216 -7.13 4.22 19.21
C VAL A 216 -8.38 4.11 20.10
N LEU A 217 -8.51 3.03 20.86
CA LEU A 217 -9.63 2.83 21.77
C LEU A 217 -9.64 3.87 22.90
N SER A 218 -8.50 4.08 23.58
CA SER A 218 -8.40 5.05 24.66
C SER A 218 -8.74 6.47 24.19
N THR A 219 -8.32 6.86 22.98
CA THR A 219 -8.66 8.17 22.41
C THR A 219 -10.16 8.29 22.09
N LEU A 220 -10.79 7.22 21.59
CA LEU A 220 -12.24 7.20 21.34
C LEU A 220 -13.06 7.23 22.64
N GLU A 221 -12.64 6.48 23.66
CA GLU A 221 -13.27 6.44 24.98
C GLU A 221 -13.21 7.81 25.67
N HIS A 222 -12.06 8.50 25.58
CA HIS A 222 -11.92 9.85 26.09
C HIS A 222 -12.92 10.82 25.43
N ALA A 223 -13.02 10.79 24.09
CA ALA A 223 -14.00 11.60 23.37
C ALA A 223 -15.45 11.25 23.75
N ALA A 224 -15.78 9.97 23.97
CA ALA A 224 -17.11 9.58 24.42
C ALA A 224 -17.42 10.12 25.83
N GLY A 225 -16.44 10.12 26.74
CA GLY A 225 -16.56 10.67 28.10
C GLY A 225 -16.82 12.18 28.13
N GLU A 226 -16.07 12.96 27.33
CA GLU A 226 -16.30 14.41 27.19
C GLU A 226 -17.68 14.73 26.60
N CYS A 227 -18.14 13.94 25.63
CA CYS A 227 -19.45 14.11 25.02
C CYS A 227 -20.60 13.86 26.00
N GLY A 228 -20.47 12.87 26.88
CA GLY A 228 -21.47 12.56 27.90
C GLY A 228 -21.75 13.70 28.87
N GLN A 229 -20.80 14.64 29.02
CA GLN A 229 -20.91 15.79 29.92
C GLN A 229 -21.52 17.04 29.23
N SER A 230 -21.47 17.16 27.90
CA SER A 230 -21.80 18.40 27.17
C SER A 230 -23.04 18.35 26.25
N GLY A 231 -23.88 17.32 26.33
CA GLY A 231 -25.21 17.37 25.70
C GLY A 231 -25.75 16.02 25.22
N ARG A 232 -27.08 15.84 25.37
CA ARG A 232 -27.83 14.64 24.93
C ARG A 232 -28.08 14.70 23.42
N GLY A 233 -27.20 14.14 22.59
CA GLY A 233 -27.40 14.11 21.14
C GLY A 233 -26.46 13.17 20.40
N ARG A 234 -26.88 12.73 19.20
CA ARG A 234 -26.01 11.96 18.30
C ARG A 234 -24.87 12.84 17.82
N ARG A 235 -23.65 12.29 17.77
CA ARG A 235 -22.46 12.99 17.29
C ARG A 235 -21.75 12.20 16.21
N LYS A 236 -21.15 12.91 15.27
CA LYS A 236 -20.21 12.38 14.30
C LYS A 236 -18.81 12.55 14.87
N VAL A 237 -18.08 11.45 15.02
CA VAL A 237 -16.68 11.46 15.45
C VAL A 237 -15.82 11.04 14.27
N ARG A 238 -14.97 11.94 13.79
CA ARG A 238 -14.04 11.70 12.70
C ARG A 238 -12.65 11.48 13.28
N LEU A 239 -12.08 10.30 13.01
CA LEU A 239 -10.75 9.90 13.46
C LEU A 239 -9.76 9.97 12.32
N LEU A 240 -8.59 10.56 12.58
CA LEU A 240 -7.42 10.52 11.71
C LEU A 240 -6.31 9.71 12.37
N LEU A 241 -5.73 8.78 11.62
CA LEU A 241 -4.52 8.06 12.00
C LEU A 241 -3.38 8.46 11.06
N GLY A 242 -2.34 9.08 11.62
CA GLY A 242 -1.13 9.44 10.91
C GLY A 242 -0.14 8.28 10.82
N LYS A 243 0.84 8.38 9.92
CA LYS A 243 1.78 7.29 9.60
C LYS A 243 2.61 6.83 10.80
N GLY A 244 3.00 7.78 11.67
CA GLY A 244 3.73 7.53 12.92
C GLY A 244 2.89 6.89 14.03
N GLY A 245 1.57 6.80 13.85
CA GLY A 245 0.63 6.26 14.83
C GLY A 245 -0.02 7.30 15.74
N ASN A 246 0.18 8.58 15.45
CA ASN A 246 -0.58 9.67 16.07
C ASN A 246 -2.05 9.58 15.67
N VAL A 247 -2.93 9.78 16.64
CA VAL A 247 -4.39 9.74 16.46
C VAL A 247 -4.95 11.12 16.81
N SER A 248 -5.80 11.67 15.96
CA SER A 248 -6.57 12.87 16.26
C SER A 248 -8.05 12.65 15.98
N LEU A 249 -8.89 13.34 16.74
CA LEU A 249 -10.34 13.26 16.63
C LEU A 249 -10.92 14.65 16.36
N GLU A 250 -12.01 14.67 15.61
CA GLU A 250 -12.87 15.81 15.41
C GLU A 250 -14.30 15.36 15.66
N THR A 251 -15.00 16.05 16.57
CA THR A 251 -16.36 15.71 16.98
C THR A 251 -17.31 16.84 16.62
N SER A 252 -18.39 16.51 15.90
CA SER A 252 -19.44 17.46 15.56
C SER A 252 -20.83 16.91 15.88
N PRO A 253 -21.80 17.77 16.23
CA PRO A 253 -23.19 17.35 16.34
C PRO A 253 -23.66 16.73 15.02
N LEU A 254 -24.41 15.63 15.09
CA LEU A 254 -25.06 15.04 13.93
C LEU A 254 -26.56 15.26 14.08
N ALA A 255 -27.13 16.08 13.19
CA ALA A 255 -28.58 16.20 13.08
C ALA A 255 -29.17 14.81 12.82
N GLY A 256 -30.20 14.45 13.59
CA GLY A 256 -30.97 13.24 13.30
C GLY A 256 -31.73 13.37 11.98
N PRO A 257 -32.27 12.27 11.43
CA PRO A 257 -33.43 12.38 10.54
C PRO A 257 -34.49 13.29 11.18
N LYS A 258 -35.24 14.01 10.34
CA LYS A 258 -36.35 14.86 10.78
C LYS A 258 -37.29 14.04 11.68
N ALA A 259 -37.88 14.70 12.68
CA ALA A 259 -38.65 14.05 13.75
C ALA A 259 -39.90 13.28 13.25
N ASP A 260 -40.34 13.59 12.03
CA ASP A 260 -41.45 12.96 11.30
C ASP A 260 -41.07 11.62 10.63
N GLY A 261 -39.79 11.26 10.59
CA GLY A 261 -39.31 10.08 9.86
C GLY A 261 -39.32 10.25 8.34
N GLU A 262 -39.65 11.43 7.82
CA GLU A 262 -39.65 11.71 6.39
C GLU A 262 -38.21 11.94 5.90
N THR A 263 -37.83 11.14 4.91
CA THR A 263 -36.58 11.36 4.19
C THR A 263 -36.86 12.24 2.98
N THR A 264 -36.24 13.42 2.94
CA THR A 264 -36.23 14.22 1.72
C THR A 264 -35.32 13.54 0.69
N PRO A 265 -35.83 13.21 -0.53
CA PRO A 265 -34.99 12.65 -1.59
C PRO A 265 -33.84 13.59 -1.93
N LEU A 266 -32.62 13.03 -2.02
CA LEU A 266 -31.44 13.76 -2.44
C LEU A 266 -31.36 13.78 -3.96
N GLN A 267 -30.99 14.92 -4.54
CA GLN A 267 -30.70 15.05 -5.96
C GLN A 267 -29.26 14.63 -6.22
N MET A 268 -29.04 13.76 -7.21
CA MET A 268 -27.72 13.24 -7.55
C MET A 268 -27.42 13.45 -9.02
N THR A 269 -26.13 13.63 -9.34
CA THR A 269 -25.64 13.69 -10.72
C THR A 269 -24.51 12.69 -10.95
N LEU A 270 -24.15 12.44 -12.20
CA LEU A 270 -23.00 11.64 -12.58
C LEU A 270 -21.81 12.55 -12.90
N SER A 271 -20.62 12.18 -12.40
CA SER A 271 -19.37 12.84 -12.77
C SER A 271 -18.84 12.28 -14.10
N ASP A 272 -18.28 13.17 -14.93
CA ASP A 272 -17.52 12.80 -16.14
C ASP A 272 -16.12 12.24 -15.81
N VAL A 273 -15.69 12.30 -14.54
CA VAL A 273 -14.39 11.80 -14.10
C VAL A 273 -14.48 10.31 -13.81
N ALA A 274 -13.81 9.51 -14.64
CA ALA A 274 -13.74 8.07 -14.47
C ALA A 274 -12.84 7.68 -13.28
N VAL A 275 -13.34 6.77 -12.44
CA VAL A 275 -12.61 6.14 -11.34
C VAL A 275 -11.74 5.03 -11.88
N PHE A 276 -10.45 5.04 -11.57
CA PHE A 276 -9.62 3.88 -11.86
C PHE A 276 -9.86 2.80 -10.81
N SER A 277 -10.54 1.73 -11.20
CA SER A 277 -11.00 0.68 -10.29
C SER A 277 -9.87 -0.04 -9.53
N ARG A 278 -8.63 0.02 -10.07
CA ARG A 278 -7.43 -0.54 -9.45
C ARG A 278 -6.62 0.47 -8.64
N ASP A 279 -7.07 1.71 -8.46
CA ASP A 279 -6.42 2.65 -7.55
C ASP A 279 -6.62 2.20 -6.09
N PRO A 280 -5.56 1.91 -5.31
CA PRO A 280 -5.71 1.55 -3.91
C PRO A 280 -6.50 2.58 -3.08
N PHE A 281 -6.42 3.88 -3.42
CA PHE A 281 -7.11 4.94 -2.66
C PHE A 281 -8.64 4.89 -2.78
N VAL A 282 -9.19 4.19 -3.77
CA VAL A 282 -10.65 3.99 -3.83
C VAL A 282 -11.11 2.88 -2.89
N HIS A 283 -10.22 1.95 -2.52
CA HIS A 283 -10.52 0.81 -1.63
C HIS A 283 -10.26 1.09 -0.15
N HIS A 284 -9.60 2.22 0.16
CA HIS A 284 -9.19 2.59 1.50
C HIS A 284 -9.71 3.97 1.88
N LYS A 285 -10.26 4.11 3.10
CA LYS A 285 -10.77 5.39 3.57
C LYS A 285 -9.61 6.27 4.04
N THR A 286 -9.23 7.22 3.20
CA THR A 286 -8.08 8.11 3.45
C THR A 286 -8.46 9.58 3.26
N THR A 287 -7.58 10.49 3.64
CA THR A 287 -7.70 11.91 3.29
C THR A 287 -7.29 12.20 1.85
N ASN A 288 -6.68 11.25 1.14
CA ASN A 288 -6.35 11.40 -0.28
C ASN A 288 -7.60 11.18 -1.13
N ARG A 289 -8.42 12.23 -1.22
CA ARG A 289 -9.68 12.23 -1.98
C ARG A 289 -10.03 13.60 -2.55
N ALA A 290 -9.04 14.46 -2.77
CA ALA A 290 -9.22 15.82 -3.27
C ALA A 290 -10.06 15.88 -4.55
N TRP A 291 -9.83 14.95 -5.48
CA TRP A 291 -10.63 14.85 -6.72
C TRP A 291 -12.12 14.58 -6.45
N ARG A 292 -12.46 13.75 -5.45
CA ARG A 292 -13.88 13.53 -5.05
C ARG A 292 -14.49 14.78 -4.44
N ASP A 293 -13.71 15.53 -3.66
CA ASP A 293 -14.16 16.78 -3.06
C ASP A 293 -14.38 17.87 -4.11
N THR A 294 -13.54 17.95 -5.13
CA THR A 294 -13.73 18.82 -6.29
C THR A 294 -15.02 18.49 -7.03
N GLU A 295 -15.23 17.22 -7.37
CA GLU A 295 -16.44 16.79 -8.11
C GLU A 295 -17.72 16.98 -7.28
N LEU A 296 -17.68 16.72 -5.97
CA LEU A 296 -18.79 17.03 -5.07
C LEU A 296 -19.07 18.53 -4.98
N GLY A 297 -18.03 19.37 -4.99
CA GLY A 297 -18.15 20.82 -5.03
C GLY A 297 -18.89 21.29 -6.27
N LYS A 298 -18.46 20.83 -7.46
CA LYS A 298 -19.11 21.13 -8.74
C LYS A 298 -20.58 20.70 -8.76
N ALA A 299 -20.88 19.49 -8.27
CA ALA A 299 -22.25 18.99 -8.20
C ALA A 299 -23.14 19.88 -7.32
N ARG A 300 -22.63 20.34 -6.18
CA ARG A 300 -23.34 21.26 -5.27
C ARG A 300 -23.55 22.64 -5.86
N GLU A 301 -22.56 23.18 -6.57
CA GLU A 301 -22.69 24.44 -7.32
C GLU A 301 -23.77 24.33 -8.42
N ALA A 302 -23.94 23.14 -9.01
CA ALA A 302 -24.98 22.83 -9.98
C ALA A 302 -26.34 22.45 -9.36
N GLY A 303 -26.48 22.51 -8.03
CA GLY A 303 -27.75 22.24 -7.32
C GLY A 303 -28.03 20.78 -6.95
N PHE A 304 -27.05 19.88 -7.09
CA PHE A 304 -27.15 18.49 -6.66
C PHE A 304 -26.56 18.29 -5.25
N ASP A 305 -27.11 17.36 -4.48
CA ASP A 305 -26.64 17.06 -3.12
C ASP A 305 -25.39 16.17 -3.09
N GLU A 306 -25.24 15.31 -4.11
CA GLU A 306 -24.22 14.28 -4.21
C GLU A 306 -23.86 14.00 -5.68
N VAL A 307 -22.68 13.42 -5.89
CA VAL A 307 -22.21 12.98 -7.21
C VAL A 307 -21.85 11.50 -7.18
N LEU A 308 -22.30 10.78 -8.20
CA LEU A 308 -22.00 9.38 -8.45
C LEU A 308 -20.88 9.26 -9.49
N PHE A 309 -20.08 8.20 -9.39
CA PHE A 309 -18.97 7.98 -10.31
C PHE A 309 -19.08 6.67 -11.08
N LEU A 310 -18.57 6.70 -12.31
CA LEU A 310 -18.33 5.53 -13.14
C LEU A 310 -16.84 5.17 -13.13
N ASN A 311 -16.51 3.90 -13.33
CA ASN A 311 -15.12 3.49 -13.51
C ASN A 311 -14.67 3.51 -14.98
N GLU A 312 -13.42 3.13 -15.24
CA GLU A 312 -12.86 3.07 -16.59
C GLU A 312 -13.55 2.09 -17.56
N ARG A 313 -14.49 1.28 -17.06
CA ARG A 313 -15.31 0.33 -17.83
C ARG A 313 -16.77 0.77 -17.97
N GLY A 314 -17.13 1.97 -17.51
CA GLY A 314 -18.50 2.48 -17.51
C GLY A 314 -19.39 1.90 -16.39
N GLU A 315 -18.83 1.12 -15.46
CA GLU A 315 -19.61 0.56 -14.36
C GLU A 315 -19.79 1.59 -13.24
N LEU A 316 -20.97 1.62 -12.64
CA LEU A 316 -21.28 2.42 -11.46
C LEU A 316 -20.42 2.00 -10.27
N THR A 317 -19.96 2.97 -9.47
CA THR A 317 -19.07 2.72 -8.32
C THR A 317 -19.73 3.10 -6.99
N GLU A 318 -19.47 4.29 -6.48
CA GLU A 318 -20.04 4.87 -5.27
C GLU A 318 -20.20 6.39 -5.46
N GLY A 319 -20.75 7.09 -4.47
CA GLY A 319 -20.78 8.55 -4.47
C GLY A 319 -19.55 9.16 -3.81
N ALA A 320 -19.45 10.50 -3.74
CA ALA A 320 -18.28 11.14 -3.15
C ALA A 320 -18.17 10.90 -1.64
N ILE A 321 -19.30 10.78 -0.94
CA ILE A 321 -19.38 10.47 0.49
C ILE A 321 -20.36 9.33 0.82
N THR A 322 -20.97 8.71 -0.19
CA THR A 322 -22.05 7.71 -0.07
C THR A 322 -21.71 6.38 -0.76
N ASN A 323 -22.40 5.31 -0.37
CA ASN A 323 -22.43 4.05 -1.13
C ASN A 323 -23.81 3.91 -1.80
N VAL A 324 -23.86 3.32 -3.00
CA VAL A 324 -25.09 3.19 -3.78
C VAL A 324 -25.72 1.81 -3.61
N PHE A 325 -27.05 1.79 -3.46
CA PHE A 325 -27.90 0.63 -3.58
C PHE A 325 -29.07 0.97 -4.51
N LEU A 326 -29.29 0.17 -5.55
CA LEU A 326 -30.41 0.31 -6.49
C LEU A 326 -31.45 -0.76 -6.22
N GLU A 327 -32.73 -0.38 -6.17
CA GLU A 327 -33.83 -1.32 -6.08
C GLU A 327 -34.31 -1.70 -7.48
N ILE A 328 -34.13 -2.96 -7.86
CA ILE A 328 -34.48 -3.47 -9.18
C ILE A 328 -35.31 -4.73 -8.99
N SER A 329 -36.57 -4.68 -9.42
CA SER A 329 -37.54 -5.78 -9.26
C SER A 329 -37.67 -6.27 -7.80
N GLY A 330 -37.75 -5.33 -6.83
CA GLY A 330 -37.92 -5.65 -5.41
C GLY A 330 -36.70 -6.31 -4.74
N ARG A 331 -35.50 -6.16 -5.34
CA ARG A 331 -34.22 -6.59 -4.78
C ARG A 331 -33.24 -5.44 -4.82
N LEU A 332 -32.38 -5.35 -3.81
CA LEU A 332 -31.36 -4.32 -3.72
C LEU A 332 -30.03 -4.82 -4.31
N TYR A 333 -29.44 -4.01 -5.17
CA TYR A 333 -28.14 -4.28 -5.78
C TYR A 333 -27.17 -3.16 -5.46
N THR A 334 -25.93 -3.50 -5.14
CA THR A 334 -24.84 -2.53 -4.94
C THR A 334 -23.63 -2.94 -5.78
N PRO A 335 -22.87 -2.00 -6.36
CA PRO A 335 -21.72 -2.36 -7.17
C PRO A 335 -20.70 -3.17 -6.36
N PRO A 336 -20.03 -4.17 -6.94
CA PRO A 336 -19.02 -4.96 -6.23
C PRO A 336 -17.75 -4.13 -6.00
N PRO A 337 -16.90 -4.50 -5.03
CA PRO A 337 -15.61 -3.82 -4.84
C PRO A 337 -14.72 -3.83 -6.07
N SER A 338 -14.85 -4.81 -6.98
CA SER A 338 -14.11 -4.84 -8.25
C SER A 338 -14.42 -3.67 -9.18
N SER A 339 -15.54 -2.96 -8.96
CA SER A 339 -15.89 -1.74 -9.70
C SER A 339 -15.14 -0.51 -9.20
N GLY A 340 -14.43 -0.57 -8.06
CA GLY A 340 -13.57 0.53 -7.60
C GLY A 340 -14.20 1.41 -6.55
N LEU A 341 -14.52 0.84 -5.38
CA LEU A 341 -15.21 1.55 -4.30
C LEU A 341 -14.73 1.13 -2.92
N LEU A 342 -15.05 1.97 -1.94
CA LEU A 342 -14.76 1.67 -0.55
C LEU A 342 -15.70 0.58 -0.03
N LYS A 343 -15.13 -0.44 0.62
CA LYS A 343 -15.92 -1.44 1.36
C LYS A 343 -16.52 -0.82 2.63
N GLY A 344 -17.60 -0.05 2.45
CA GLY A 344 -18.32 0.65 3.51
C GLY A 344 -18.74 -0.27 4.66
N VAL A 345 -18.59 0.19 5.90
CA VAL A 345 -18.97 -0.59 7.09
C VAL A 345 -20.48 -0.86 7.10
N PHE A 346 -21.29 0.17 6.81
CA PHE A 346 -22.74 0.02 6.72
C PHE A 346 -23.17 -0.79 5.50
N ARG A 347 -22.56 -0.55 4.33
CA ARG A 347 -22.74 -1.39 3.13
C ARG A 347 -22.54 -2.88 3.45
N ARG A 348 -21.48 -3.22 4.17
CA ARG A 348 -21.18 -4.60 4.57
C ARG A 348 -22.18 -5.16 5.59
N HIS A 349 -22.79 -4.31 6.42
CA HIS A 349 -23.85 -4.71 7.34
C HIS A 349 -25.11 -5.08 6.56
N LEU A 350 -25.55 -4.25 5.61
CA LEU A 350 -26.71 -4.51 4.76
C LEU A 350 -26.56 -5.78 3.92
N LEU A 351 -25.38 -6.00 3.31
CA LEU A 351 -25.08 -7.22 2.54
C LEU A 351 -25.10 -8.51 3.37
N ARG A 352 -25.04 -8.43 4.71
CA ARG A 352 -25.09 -9.59 5.60
C ARG A 352 -26.47 -9.82 6.19
N ASP A 353 -27.35 -8.82 6.11
CA ASP A 353 -28.69 -8.91 6.62
C ASP A 353 -29.53 -9.76 5.67
N ARG A 354 -29.89 -10.97 6.11
CA ARG A 354 -30.68 -11.91 5.31
C ARG A 354 -32.14 -11.48 5.14
N SER A 355 -32.62 -10.57 5.98
CA SER A 355 -33.97 -10.01 5.82
C SER A 355 -34.05 -9.06 4.63
N LEU A 356 -32.92 -8.43 4.28
CA LEU A 356 -32.81 -7.56 3.12
C LEU A 356 -32.37 -8.40 1.91
N ARG A 357 -33.12 -8.32 0.80
CA ARG A 357 -32.78 -9.01 -0.46
C ARG A 357 -31.67 -8.27 -1.21
N VAL A 358 -30.48 -8.19 -0.60
CA VAL A 358 -29.34 -7.40 -1.06
C VAL A 358 -28.27 -8.29 -1.66
N SER A 359 -27.74 -7.94 -2.82
CA SER A 359 -26.59 -8.63 -3.43
C SER A 359 -25.65 -7.69 -4.17
N GLU A 360 -24.41 -8.13 -4.38
CA GLU A 360 -23.47 -7.39 -5.22
C GLU A 360 -23.73 -7.74 -6.69
N ARG A 361 -23.81 -6.73 -7.56
CA ARG A 361 -23.99 -6.88 -9.01
C ARG A 361 -23.26 -5.73 -9.70
N VAL A 362 -22.59 -6.00 -10.83
CA VAL A 362 -22.09 -4.90 -11.67
C VAL A 362 -23.30 -4.10 -12.15
N LEU A 363 -23.23 -2.79 -11.98
CA LEU A 363 -24.32 -1.87 -12.32
C LEU A 363 -23.79 -0.83 -13.30
N PHE A 364 -24.69 -0.29 -14.12
CA PHE A 364 -24.39 0.72 -15.13
C PHE A 364 -25.34 1.92 -15.00
N PRO A 365 -25.09 3.06 -15.66
CA PRO A 365 -25.99 4.21 -15.63
C PRO A 365 -27.43 3.88 -16.04
N GLU A 366 -27.65 2.90 -16.91
CA GLU A 366 -28.96 2.49 -17.37
C GLU A 366 -29.78 1.75 -16.30
N ASP A 367 -29.15 1.37 -15.18
CA ASP A 367 -29.83 0.78 -14.02
C ASP A 367 -30.42 1.84 -13.05
N LEU A 368 -30.11 3.14 -13.23
CA LEU A 368 -30.46 4.24 -12.32
C LEU A 368 -31.91 4.71 -12.42
#